data_AF-A0ABD2Z6E9-F1
#
_entry.id   AF-A0ABD2Z6E9-F1
#
_cell.length_a   1.000
_cell.length_b   1.000
_cell.length_c   1.000
_cell.angle_alpha   90.00
_cell.angle_beta   90.00
_cell.angle_gamma   90.00
#
_symmetry.space_group_name_H-M   'P 1'
#
loop_
_entity.id
_entity.type
_entity.pdbx_description
1 polymer ?
#
loop_
_entity_poly.entity_id
_entity_poly.type
_entity_poly.pdbx_seq_one_letter_code
_entity_poly.pdbx_strand_id
1 'polypeptide(L)'
;MPPPPPVPTVNDALLKRMERFDSFMKQQQGTDKFRAIDYQDLCLFPEVQLLPKFKIPEFPKYNGTGDPVAHLKIFCNLLGNPTSDPRIAMRVFARSLEGDALSWYLMLDPKKLQDWTDLANAFVKQYEFNRDLEPDRFALMNLKKKPSEDYREYVKDEGR
;
A
#
# COMPACT_ATOMS: atom_id res chain seq x y z
N MET A 1 30.35 -22.22 22.44
CA MET A 1 29.12 -21.54 21.99
C MET A 1 29.00 -21.74 20.49
N PRO A 2 27.84 -22.14 19.95
CA PRO A 2 27.62 -22.12 18.51
C PRO A 2 27.63 -20.68 18.00
N PRO A 3 28.10 -20.41 16.77
CA PRO A 3 28.04 -19.08 16.19
C PRO A 3 26.58 -18.64 16.03
N PRO A 4 26.27 -17.34 16.20
CA PRO A 4 24.93 -16.83 15.97
C PRO A 4 24.51 -17.09 14.51
N PRO A 5 23.23 -17.42 14.26
CA PRO A 5 22.74 -17.59 12.90
C PRO A 5 22.96 -16.29 12.10
N PRO A 6 23.32 -16.39 10.81
CA PRO A 6 23.56 -15.22 9.98
C PRO A 6 22.27 -14.38 9.92
N VAL A 7 22.36 -13.15 10.43
CA VAL A 7 21.29 -12.17 10.29
C VAL A 7 21.23 -11.80 8.81
N PRO A 8 20.08 -11.96 8.11
CA PRO A 8 19.97 -11.58 6.72
C PRO A 8 20.34 -10.10 6.59
N THR A 9 21.36 -9.78 5.81
CA THR A 9 21.70 -8.38 5.53
C THR A 9 20.58 -7.77 4.71
N VAL A 10 20.39 -6.45 4.85
CA VAL A 10 19.35 -5.68 4.15
C VAL A 10 19.30 -5.99 2.64
N ASN A 11 20.45 -6.33 2.04
CA ASN A 11 20.58 -6.71 0.64
C ASN A 11 19.94 -8.07 0.30
N ASP A 12 19.96 -9.06 1.20
CA ASP A 12 19.35 -10.38 0.96
C ASP A 12 17.82 -10.30 1.01
N ALA A 13 17.28 -9.51 1.94
CA ALA A 13 15.85 -9.28 2.03
C ALA A 13 15.33 -8.48 0.82
N LEU A 14 16.10 -7.49 0.38
CA LEU A 14 15.83 -6.72 -0.84
C LEU A 14 15.83 -7.61 -2.07
N LEU A 15 16.88 -8.43 -2.24
CA LEU A 15 17.02 -9.34 -3.38
C LEU A 15 15.88 -10.35 -3.43
N LYS A 16 15.55 -10.97 -2.29
CA LYS A 16 14.44 -11.93 -2.19
C LYS A 16 13.09 -11.28 -2.51
N ARG A 17 12.93 -9.98 -2.22
CA ARG A 17 11.74 -9.20 -2.58
C ARG A 17 11.70 -8.88 -4.07
N MET A 18 12.85 -8.54 -4.67
CA MET A 18 12.99 -8.35 -6.12
C MET A 18 12.68 -9.63 -6.91
N GLU A 19 13.19 -10.79 -6.49
CA GLU A 19 12.91 -12.07 -7.15
C GLU A 19 11.43 -12.46 -7.10
N ARG A 20 10.76 -12.20 -5.97
CA ARG A 20 9.31 -12.38 -5.84
C ARG A 20 8.53 -11.47 -6.79
N PHE A 21 8.94 -10.20 -6.88
CA PHE A 21 8.31 -9.24 -7.78
C PHE A 21 8.49 -9.62 -9.26
N ASP A 22 9.70 -10.04 -9.63
CA ASP A 22 10.03 -10.48 -10.98
C ASP A 22 9.26 -11.73 -11.39
N SER A 23 9.15 -12.70 -10.48
CA SER A 23 8.36 -13.92 -10.69
C SER A 23 6.88 -13.60 -10.85
N PHE A 24 6.37 -12.66 -10.07
CA PHE A 24 5.01 -12.18 -10.16
C PHE A 24 4.70 -11.49 -11.49
N MET A 25 5.54 -10.56 -11.95
CA MET A 25 5.35 -9.89 -13.24
C MET A 25 5.36 -10.88 -14.42
N LYS A 26 6.19 -11.92 -14.35
CA LYS A 26 6.21 -12.99 -15.37
C LYS A 26 4.94 -13.85 -15.35
N GLN A 27 4.40 -14.13 -14.16
CA GLN A 27 3.17 -14.92 -14.00
C GLN A 27 1.92 -14.21 -14.55
N GLN A 28 1.95 -12.89 -14.69
CA GLN A 28 0.78 -12.09 -15.08
C GLN A 28 0.61 -11.87 -16.59
N GLN A 29 1.56 -12.26 -17.44
CA GLN A 29 1.42 -12.11 -18.91
C GLN A 29 0.30 -12.98 -19.55
N GLY A 30 -0.50 -13.72 -18.75
CA GLY A 30 -1.55 -14.60 -19.28
C GLY A 30 -2.77 -14.84 -18.38
N THR A 31 -2.99 -14.06 -17.31
CA THR A 31 -4.13 -14.30 -16.40
C THR A 31 -4.88 -13.01 -16.11
N ASP A 32 -5.88 -12.66 -16.93
CA ASP A 32 -6.69 -11.47 -16.70
C ASP A 32 -8.08 -11.83 -16.12
N LYS A 33 -8.31 -11.42 -14.88
CA LYS A 33 -9.65 -11.18 -14.31
C LYS A 33 -9.70 -9.87 -13.49
N PHE A 34 -8.63 -9.07 -13.50
CA PHE A 34 -8.62 -7.75 -12.85
C PHE A 34 -8.63 -6.71 -13.96
N ARG A 35 -9.79 -6.07 -14.15
CA ARG A 35 -9.93 -4.93 -15.08
C ARG A 35 -8.80 -3.95 -14.81
N ALA A 36 -7.99 -3.66 -15.82
CA ALA A 36 -6.88 -2.73 -15.73
C ALA A 36 -7.35 -1.40 -15.13
N ILE A 37 -6.63 -0.90 -14.12
CA ILE A 37 -6.96 0.35 -13.43
C ILE A 37 -6.43 1.53 -14.24
N ASP A 38 -7.33 2.22 -14.94
CA ASP A 38 -7.01 3.45 -15.68
C ASP A 38 -6.92 4.65 -14.72
N TYR A 39 -6.03 5.60 -15.02
CA TYR A 39 -5.95 6.90 -14.37
C TYR A 39 -7.29 7.64 -14.41
N GLN A 40 -8.00 7.56 -15.53
CA GLN A 40 -9.28 8.24 -15.73
C GLN A 40 -10.38 7.71 -14.81
N ASP A 41 -10.33 6.42 -14.46
CA ASP A 41 -11.29 5.79 -13.54
C ASP A 41 -11.03 6.19 -12.06
N LEU A 42 -9.83 6.70 -11.76
CA LEU A 42 -9.40 7.08 -10.41
C LEU A 42 -9.65 8.57 -10.09
N CYS A 43 -9.66 9.43 -11.12
CA CYS A 43 -9.90 10.87 -11.00
C CYS A 43 -11.40 11.20 -10.97
N LEU A 44 -11.82 12.01 -10.01
CA LEU A 44 -13.18 12.57 -9.95
C LEU A 44 -13.38 13.71 -10.96
N PHE A 45 -12.31 14.43 -11.32
CA PHE A 45 -12.33 15.57 -12.23
C PHE A 45 -11.19 15.47 -13.26
N PRO A 46 -11.26 14.51 -14.19
CA PRO A 46 -10.19 14.25 -15.17
C PRO A 46 -9.95 15.40 -16.16
N GLU A 47 -10.91 16.30 -16.32
CA GLU A 47 -10.82 17.50 -17.15
C GLU A 47 -10.01 18.64 -16.52
N VAL A 48 -9.73 18.58 -15.21
CA VAL A 48 -9.00 19.64 -14.51
C VAL A 48 -7.50 19.46 -14.74
N GLN A 49 -6.95 20.36 -15.56
CA GLN A 49 -5.52 20.43 -15.81
C GLN A 49 -4.81 21.14 -14.65
N LEU A 50 -3.74 20.53 -14.15
CA LEU A 50 -2.94 21.16 -13.09
C LEU A 50 -2.17 22.34 -13.70
N LEU A 51 -2.45 23.56 -13.23
CA LEU A 51 -1.84 24.78 -13.78
C LEU A 51 -0.31 24.75 -13.57
N PRO A 52 0.51 25.24 -14.54
CA PRO A 52 1.98 25.18 -14.45
C PRO A 52 2.61 25.90 -13.24
N LYS A 53 1.84 26.80 -12.60
CA LYS A 53 2.27 27.57 -11.41
C LYS A 53 1.78 26.97 -10.10
N PHE A 54 1.05 25.85 -10.14
CA PHE A 54 0.55 25.19 -8.96
C PHE A 54 1.72 24.46 -8.28
N LYS A 55 1.92 24.74 -6.99
CA LYS A 55 2.86 23.96 -6.18
C LYS A 55 2.39 22.50 -6.21
N ILE A 56 3.33 21.57 -6.34
CA ILE A 56 3.03 20.15 -6.21
C ILE A 56 2.30 19.96 -4.87
N PRO A 57 1.08 19.39 -4.85
CA PRO A 57 0.33 19.20 -3.62
C PRO A 57 1.13 18.33 -2.64
N GLU A 58 0.94 18.56 -1.34
CA GLU A 58 1.34 17.56 -0.38
C GLU A 58 0.37 16.37 -0.46
N PHE A 59 0.93 15.19 -0.66
CA PHE A 59 0.15 13.96 -0.69
C PHE A 59 0.15 13.32 0.70
N PRO A 60 -1.00 12.82 1.19
CA PRO A 60 -1.01 11.87 2.28
C PRO A 60 -0.03 10.73 1.99
N LYS A 61 0.74 10.34 3.01
CA LYS A 61 1.75 9.30 2.86
C LYS A 61 1.13 7.92 3.07
N TYR A 62 1.38 7.03 2.12
CA TYR A 62 1.02 5.62 2.23
C TYR A 62 2.26 4.82 2.65
N ASN A 63 2.18 4.19 3.81
CA ASN A 63 3.26 3.41 4.39
C ASN A 63 3.17 1.91 4.08
N GLY A 64 2.13 1.46 3.37
CA GLY A 64 1.84 0.06 3.16
C GLY A 64 0.67 -0.48 3.97
N THR A 65 -0.15 0.39 4.58
CA THR A 65 -1.36 0.02 5.34
C THR A 65 -2.60 0.77 4.83
N GLY A 66 -3.78 0.17 4.99
CA GLY A 66 -5.05 0.72 4.48
C GLY A 66 -5.37 0.35 3.03
N ASP A 67 -6.46 0.88 2.48
CA ASP A 67 -6.93 0.53 1.13
C ASP A 67 -6.06 1.18 0.03
N PRO A 68 -5.32 0.40 -0.77
CA PRO A 68 -4.49 0.94 -1.85
C PRO A 68 -5.32 1.63 -2.94
N VAL A 69 -6.56 1.21 -3.19
CA VAL A 69 -7.42 1.84 -4.22
C VAL A 69 -7.85 3.23 -3.77
N ALA A 70 -8.22 3.39 -2.49
CA ALA A 70 -8.53 4.69 -1.92
C ALA A 70 -7.33 5.65 -2.01
N HIS A 71 -6.12 5.16 -1.72
CA HIS A 71 -4.89 5.96 -1.86
C HIS A 71 -4.67 6.44 -3.30
N LEU A 72 -4.82 5.55 -4.29
CA LEU A 72 -4.70 5.91 -5.71
C LEU A 72 -5.72 6.99 -6.11
N LYS A 73 -6.98 6.88 -5.66
CA LYS A 73 -8.00 7.90 -5.93
C LYS A 73 -7.63 9.26 -5.35
N ILE A 74 -7.17 9.30 -4.10
CA ILE A 74 -6.73 10.55 -3.45
C ILE A 74 -5.55 11.15 -4.22
N PHE A 75 -4.57 10.33 -4.58
CA PHE A 75 -3.40 10.77 -5.35
C PHE A 75 -3.81 11.36 -6.70
N CYS A 76 -4.61 10.64 -7.50
CA CYS A 76 -5.09 11.08 -8.80
C CYS A 76 -5.91 12.37 -8.72
N ASN A 77 -6.78 12.51 -7.71
CA ASN A 77 -7.54 13.73 -7.48
C ASN A 77 -6.66 14.94 -7.14
N LEU A 78 -5.61 14.75 -6.34
CA LEU A 78 -4.67 15.82 -6.00
C LEU A 78 -3.78 16.19 -7.18
N LEU A 79 -3.33 15.19 -7.95
CA LEU A 79 -2.46 15.39 -9.10
C LEU A 79 -3.21 15.93 -10.34
N GLY A 80 -4.54 15.77 -10.42
CA GLY A 80 -5.33 16.20 -11.57
C GLY A 80 -4.90 15.49 -12.86
N ASN A 81 -5.17 16.06 -14.03
CA ASN A 81 -4.71 15.46 -15.29
C ASN A 81 -3.23 15.78 -15.55
N PRO A 82 -2.33 14.78 -15.64
CA PRO A 82 -0.95 15.01 -16.06
C PRO A 82 -0.92 15.34 -17.55
N THR A 83 -0.95 16.63 -17.88
CA THR A 83 -1.20 17.17 -19.23
C THR A 83 -0.11 16.91 -20.29
N SER A 84 0.91 16.09 -20.01
CA SER A 84 2.06 15.96 -20.91
C SER A 84 2.73 14.59 -20.96
N ASP A 85 2.74 13.81 -19.88
CA ASP A 85 3.46 12.53 -19.84
C ASP A 85 2.96 11.66 -18.66
N PRO A 86 2.38 10.47 -18.91
CA PRO A 86 1.98 9.53 -17.86
C PRO A 86 3.11 9.15 -16.88
N ARG A 87 4.37 9.25 -17.33
CA ARG A 87 5.55 8.97 -16.49
C ARG A 87 5.77 10.03 -15.42
N ILE A 88 5.20 11.23 -15.59
CA ILE A 88 5.20 12.25 -14.52
C ILE A 88 4.38 11.76 -13.34
N ALA A 89 3.21 11.16 -13.57
CA ALA A 89 2.38 10.61 -12.49
C ALA A 89 3.13 9.53 -11.72
N MET A 90 3.80 8.62 -12.41
CA MET A 90 4.65 7.59 -11.78
C MET A 90 5.74 8.23 -10.91
N ARG A 91 6.52 9.18 -11.46
CA ARG A 91 7.59 9.87 -10.71
C ARG A 91 7.07 10.61 -9.47
N VAL A 92 5.92 11.28 -9.59
CA VAL A 92 5.32 12.02 -8.47
C VAL A 92 4.72 11.06 -7.44
N PHE A 93 4.23 9.89 -7.85
CA PHE A 93 3.64 8.89 -6.96
C PHE A 93 4.58 8.44 -5.86
N ALA A 94 5.88 8.33 -6.14
CA ALA A 94 6.90 8.05 -5.12
C ALA A 94 6.84 9.04 -3.93
N ARG A 95 6.43 10.29 -4.16
CA ARG A 95 6.27 11.30 -3.10
C ARG A 95 5.04 11.08 -2.23
N SER A 96 4.08 10.26 -2.67
CA SER A 96 2.94 9.84 -1.85
C SER A 96 3.24 8.61 -0.99
N LEU A 97 4.44 8.04 -1.08
CA LEU A 97 4.81 6.81 -0.37
C LEU A 97 5.80 7.09 0.75
N GLU A 98 5.80 6.21 1.74
CA GLU A 98 6.81 6.13 2.79
C GLU A 98 7.04 4.67 3.24
N GLY A 99 8.04 4.46 4.10
CA GLY A 99 8.30 3.15 4.70
C GLY A 99 8.43 2.00 3.69
N ASP A 100 7.68 0.93 3.93
CA ASP A 100 7.72 -0.29 3.11
C ASP A 100 7.13 -0.09 1.71
N ALA A 101 6.23 0.87 1.54
CA ALA A 101 5.67 1.23 0.23
C ALA A 101 6.62 2.06 -0.62
N LEU A 102 7.37 2.99 -0.01
CA LEU A 102 8.43 3.67 -0.74
C LEU A 102 9.56 2.69 -1.12
N SER A 103 9.94 1.81 -0.19
CA SER A 103 10.93 0.77 -0.46
C SER A 103 10.49 -0.13 -1.62
N TRP A 104 9.23 -0.58 -1.62
CA TRP A 104 8.62 -1.30 -2.73
C TRP A 104 8.79 -0.58 -4.06
N TYR A 105 8.40 0.69 -4.11
CA TYR A 105 8.44 1.49 -5.34
C TYR A 105 9.85 1.61 -5.92
N LEU A 106 10.85 1.80 -5.06
CA LEU A 106 12.25 1.93 -5.48
C LEU A 106 12.87 0.62 -6.02
N MET A 107 12.26 -0.53 -5.74
CA MET A 107 12.70 -1.83 -6.26
C MET A 107 12.07 -2.23 -7.59
N LEU A 108 11.10 -1.45 -8.08
CA LEU A 108 10.42 -1.77 -9.33
C LEU A 108 11.39 -1.73 -10.51
N ASP A 109 11.32 -2.72 -11.39
CA ASP A 109 12.08 -2.72 -12.65
C ASP A 109 11.46 -1.71 -13.63
N PRO A 110 12.16 -0.61 -13.96
CA PRO A 110 11.63 0.42 -14.86
C PRO A 110 11.32 -0.12 -16.26
N LYS A 111 11.93 -1.25 -16.67
CA LYS A 111 11.67 -1.87 -17.98
C LYS A 111 10.32 -2.56 -18.05
N LYS A 112 9.74 -2.90 -16.89
CA LYS A 112 8.45 -3.61 -16.79
C LYS A 112 7.26 -2.68 -16.52
N LEU A 113 7.51 -1.39 -16.34
CA LEU A 113 6.49 -0.36 -16.12
C LEU A 113 6.52 0.61 -17.29
N GLN A 114 5.67 0.38 -18.28
CA GLN A 114 5.63 1.20 -19.49
C GLN A 114 4.79 2.46 -19.28
N ASP A 115 3.77 2.38 -18.42
CA ASP A 115 2.86 3.49 -18.12
C ASP A 115 2.32 3.47 -16.67
N TRP A 116 1.40 4.40 -16.40
CA TRP A 116 0.72 4.53 -15.10
C TRP A 116 -0.12 3.29 -14.75
N THR A 117 -0.78 2.70 -15.73
CA THR A 117 -1.69 1.56 -15.53
C THR A 117 -0.91 0.36 -14.99
N ASP A 118 0.28 0.10 -15.56
CA ASP A 118 1.18 -0.94 -15.05
C ASP A 118 1.53 -0.72 -13.56
N LEU A 119 1.88 0.51 -13.20
CA LEU A 119 2.24 0.87 -11.82
C LEU A 119 1.05 0.76 -10.87
N ALA A 120 -0.11 1.28 -11.25
CA ALA A 120 -1.33 1.27 -10.43
C ALA A 120 -1.80 -0.16 -10.16
N ASN A 121 -1.79 -1.01 -11.18
CA ASN A 121 -2.13 -2.44 -11.04
C ASN A 121 -1.12 -3.16 -10.13
N ALA A 122 0.18 -2.94 -10.35
CA ALA A 122 1.22 -3.52 -9.51
C ALA A 122 1.09 -3.08 -8.05
N PHE A 123 0.75 -1.81 -7.80
CA PHE A 123 0.54 -1.26 -6.46
C PHE A 123 -0.67 -1.88 -5.75
N VAL A 124 -1.84 -1.87 -6.39
CA VAL A 124 -3.06 -2.44 -5.78
C VAL A 124 -2.86 -3.90 -5.48
N LYS A 125 -2.21 -4.64 -6.37
CA LYS A 125 -1.98 -6.07 -6.18
C LYS A 125 -0.91 -6.36 -5.12
N GLN A 126 0.14 -5.55 -5.03
CA GLN A 126 1.13 -5.65 -3.94
C GLN A 126 0.48 -5.50 -2.55
N TYR A 127 -0.55 -4.68 -2.45
CA TYR A 127 -1.22 -4.33 -1.21
C TYR A 127 -2.67 -4.84 -1.15
N GLU A 128 -3.04 -5.82 -1.98
CA GLU A 128 -4.44 -6.27 -2.08
C GLU A 128 -4.97 -6.84 -0.78
N PHE A 129 -4.11 -7.55 -0.03
CA PHE A 129 -4.43 -8.10 1.28
C PHE A 129 -4.76 -7.04 2.32
N ASN A 130 -4.34 -5.78 2.12
CA ASN A 130 -4.72 -4.70 3.01
C ASN A 130 -6.20 -4.32 2.88
N ARG A 131 -6.85 -4.71 1.78
CA ARG A 131 -8.29 -4.49 1.58
C ARG A 131 -9.13 -5.38 2.49
N ASP A 132 -8.62 -6.57 2.81
CA ASP A 132 -9.25 -7.53 3.73
C ASP A 132 -8.88 -7.28 5.20
N LEU A 133 -7.91 -6.40 5.45
CA LEU A 133 -7.39 -6.08 6.77
C LEU A 133 -7.91 -4.75 7.33
N GLU A 134 -8.89 -4.09 6.70
CA GLU A 134 -9.73 -3.22 7.52
C GLU A 134 -10.39 -4.13 8.56
N PRO A 135 -10.03 -4.03 9.86
CA PRO A 135 -10.87 -4.66 10.84
C PRO A 135 -12.18 -3.92 10.68
N ASP A 136 -13.19 -4.62 10.20
CA ASP A 136 -14.55 -4.12 10.11
C ASP A 136 -14.81 -3.30 11.38
N ARG A 137 -15.26 -2.05 11.23
CA ARG A 137 -15.57 -1.20 12.39
C ARG A 137 -16.48 -1.95 13.38
N PHE A 138 -17.30 -2.88 12.89
CA PHE A 138 -18.09 -3.79 13.72
C PHE A 138 -17.26 -4.87 14.44
N ALA A 139 -16.21 -5.44 13.84
CA ALA A 139 -15.28 -6.36 14.50
C ALA A 139 -14.51 -5.69 15.66
N LEU A 140 -14.11 -4.41 15.52
CA LEU A 140 -13.52 -3.63 16.62
C LEU A 140 -14.52 -3.35 17.75
N MET A 141 -15.79 -3.10 17.44
CA MET A 141 -16.84 -2.93 18.45
C MET A 141 -17.15 -4.23 19.21
N ASN A 142 -17.08 -5.38 18.53
CA ASN A 142 -17.32 -6.69 19.14
C ASN A 142 -16.14 -7.17 20.01
N LEU A 143 -14.90 -6.81 19.68
CA LEU A 143 -13.73 -7.09 20.53
C LEU A 143 -13.69 -6.23 21.80
N LYS A 144 -14.24 -5.01 21.77
CA LYS A 144 -14.42 -4.17 22.97
C LYS A 144 -15.52 -4.67 23.91
N LYS A 145 -16.37 -5.60 23.46
CA LYS A 145 -17.31 -6.33 24.30
C LYS A 145 -16.81 -7.74 24.56
N LYS A 146 -15.67 -7.88 25.25
CA LYS A 146 -15.47 -9.09 26.05
C LYS A 146 -16.47 -9.10 27.21
N PRO A 147 -17.04 -10.26 27.57
CA PRO A 147 -17.87 -10.38 28.77
C PRO A 147 -17.02 -10.04 29.99
N SER A 148 -17.67 -9.39 30.96
CA SER A 148 -17.20 -9.13 32.31
C SER A 148 -16.12 -10.10 32.79
N GLU A 149 -14.91 -9.58 33.02
CA GLU A 149 -14.05 -10.15 34.04
C GLU A 149 -14.84 -10.08 35.35
N ASP A 150 -15.21 -11.26 35.85
CA ASP A 150 -15.80 -11.46 37.15
C ASP A 150 -14.83 -10.90 38.19
N TYR A 151 -15.15 -9.72 38.71
CA TYR A 151 -14.42 -9.04 39.76
C TYR A 151 -15.03 -9.39 41.12
N ARG A 152 -15.07 -10.68 41.48
CA ARG A 152 -15.16 -11.21 42.86
C ARG A 152 -14.42 -12.55 42.81
N GLU A 153 -13.42 -12.87 43.61
CA GLU A 153 -13.41 -12.80 45.06
C GLU A 153 -11.98 -13.15 45.50
N TYR A 154 -11.21 -12.16 45.92
CA TYR A 154 -10.05 -12.38 46.77
C TYR A 154 -10.24 -11.54 48.03
N VAL A 155 -10.98 -12.10 48.97
CA VAL A 155 -10.78 -11.78 50.38
C VAL A 155 -10.50 -13.10 51.09
N LYS A 156 -9.22 -13.32 51.36
CA LYS A 156 -8.80 -14.17 52.47
C LYS A 156 -9.24 -13.47 53.75
N ASP A 157 -9.87 -14.19 54.66
CA ASP A 157 -9.75 -13.88 56.08
C ASP A 157 -9.60 -15.18 56.87
N GLU A 158 -8.40 -15.37 57.40
CA GLU A 158 -8.12 -16.24 58.54
C GLU A 158 -8.54 -15.48 59.80
N GLY A 159 -9.26 -16.14 60.72
CA GLY A 159 -9.27 -15.76 62.13
C GLY A 159 -10.63 -15.49 62.74
N ARG A 160 -11.27 -16.52 63.30
CA ARG A 160 -11.39 -16.72 64.77
C ARG A 160 -12.26 -17.94 65.09
#